data_AF-A0A1Q3G0C6-F1
#
_entry.id   AF-A0A1Q3G0C6-F1
#
_cell.length_a   1.000
_cell.length_b   1.000
_cell.length_c   1.000
_cell.angle_alpha   90.00
_cell.angle_beta   90.00
_cell.angle_gamma   90.00
#
_symmetry.space_group_name_H-M   'P 1'
#
loop_
_entity.id
_entity.type
_entity.pdbx_description
1 polymer ?
#
loop_
_entity_poly.entity_id
_entity_poly.type
_entity_poly.pdbx_seq_one_letter_code
_entity_poly.pdbx_strand_id
1 'polypeptide(L)'
;MPIGYSAVLLPQLYNMSEPLVIDIEMGSWIASVHSLATPIGSFASGPIMDHWGRKPALLAAIVPLFSGWIFLATASSHFLILVGRVVAGISVGLIAAPAQVLLAEIAEPRLRGLLIGAPFVSYSMGILLVYALGSYFHWRHVAWAGTVLPLFSFVAIMFMPETPVFLARNNQLNKASRALTWLRGCPIQAKRELQQLVDRSKTETEESANQSLWQTLTKVSLIKPLIIINGFHILQILSGTYLVVFYAVDIISDMGGSDINSLQAAVLTAAVRLAFTFLYCFLLLMMPRRMMVIGSGIGSGISCLAIAIFMYIRLDAVKTPMDTYVAAIFILIYIGTNTGFMTMPGIMIGELLPAKIRGRIAGNLFTIFNLLLFGVAKGFLYAKQIFKTQGLFLIFGVASFGASLLLYLMLPETKGRTLHDIEDYFQRPNWLWITRKRTAEEERRRHPKGSAEAEEGVPLKAAVRT
;
A
#
# COMPACT_ATOMS: atom_id res chain seq x y z
N MET A 1 12.04 -0.41 -4.36
CA MET A 1 13.38 -1.02 -4.32
C MET A 1 13.71 -1.70 -2.98
N PRO A 2 13.70 -1.02 -1.81
CA PRO A 2 14.22 -1.61 -0.57
C PRO A 2 13.50 -2.90 -0.13
N ILE A 3 12.20 -2.98 -0.43
CA ILE A 3 11.33 -4.11 -0.08
C ILE A 3 11.63 -5.34 -0.94
N GLY A 4 11.78 -5.18 -2.26
CA GLY A 4 12.14 -6.28 -3.16
C GLY A 4 13.60 -6.72 -3.04
N TYR A 5 14.46 -5.92 -2.42
CA TYR A 5 15.88 -6.23 -2.30
C TYR A 5 16.17 -7.53 -1.55
N SER A 6 15.31 -7.89 -0.58
CA SER A 6 15.40 -9.16 0.15
C SER A 6 15.43 -10.37 -0.77
N ALA A 7 14.62 -10.37 -1.84
CA ALA A 7 14.47 -11.53 -2.71
C ALA A 7 15.71 -11.81 -3.55
N VAL A 8 16.51 -10.77 -3.85
CA VAL A 8 17.76 -10.91 -4.61
C VAL A 8 18.93 -11.18 -3.66
N LEU A 9 18.94 -10.48 -2.51
CA LEU A 9 20.02 -10.57 -1.54
C LEU A 9 20.10 -11.94 -0.87
N LEU A 10 18.97 -12.47 -0.40
CA LEU A 10 18.96 -13.69 0.41
C LEU A 10 19.49 -14.94 -0.33
N PRO A 11 19.03 -15.27 -1.55
CA PRO A 11 19.52 -16.45 -2.26
C PRO A 11 21.03 -16.41 -2.53
N GLN A 12 21.58 -15.22 -2.79
CA GLN A 12 23.01 -15.06 -3.03
C GLN A 12 23.82 -15.25 -1.74
N LEU A 13 23.34 -14.75 -0.60
CA LEU A 13 24.01 -14.92 0.69
C LEU A 13 23.90 -16.34 1.28
N TYR A 14 22.94 -17.16 0.83
CA TYR A 14 22.89 -18.58 1.21
C TYR A 14 23.93 -19.44 0.48
N ASN A 15 24.51 -18.95 -0.62
CA ASN A 15 25.54 -19.71 -1.33
C ASN A 15 26.84 -19.73 -0.54
N MET A 16 27.38 -20.94 -0.31
CA MET A 16 28.63 -21.15 0.45
C MET A 16 29.88 -20.52 -0.20
N SER A 17 29.78 -20.13 -1.47
CA SER A 17 30.87 -19.47 -2.21
C SER A 17 31.01 -17.98 -1.91
N GLU A 18 30.04 -17.36 -1.23
CA GLU A 18 30.11 -15.97 -0.80
C GLU A 18 30.88 -15.83 0.51
N PRO A 19 31.69 -14.77 0.70
CA PRO A 19 32.40 -14.52 1.96
C PRO A 19 31.47 -14.20 3.15
N LEU A 20 30.18 -13.93 2.89
CA LEU A 20 29.17 -13.51 3.87
C LEU A 20 28.01 -14.52 3.96
N VAL A 21 28.32 -15.81 4.11
CA VAL A 21 27.28 -16.86 4.26
C VAL A 21 26.36 -16.55 5.44
N ILE A 22 25.05 -16.77 5.27
CA ILE A 22 24.04 -16.57 6.31
C ILE A 22 23.31 -17.86 6.66
N ASP A 23 22.89 -17.95 7.91
CA ASP A 23 21.92 -18.95 8.35
C ASP A 23 20.48 -18.44 8.19
N ILE A 24 19.50 -19.35 8.28
CA ILE A 24 18.06 -19.09 8.22
C ILE A 24 17.63 -17.98 9.19
N GLU A 25 18.17 -17.99 10.41
CA GLU A 25 17.86 -16.96 11.39
C GLU A 25 18.30 -15.57 10.90
N MET A 26 19.55 -15.46 10.41
CA MET A 26 20.08 -14.19 9.92
C MET A 26 19.38 -13.72 8.64
N GLY A 27 19.03 -14.64 7.75
CA GLY A 27 18.22 -14.32 6.57
C GLY A 27 16.83 -13.80 6.93
N SER A 28 16.18 -14.39 7.92
CA SER A 28 14.89 -13.91 8.44
C SER A 28 14.99 -12.50 9.03
N TRP A 29 16.09 -12.19 9.74
CA TRP A 29 16.36 -10.85 10.26
C TRP A 29 16.57 -9.85 9.13
N ILE A 30 17.41 -10.18 8.14
CA ILE A 30 17.70 -9.31 6.99
C ILE A 30 16.42 -8.96 6.21
N ALA A 31 15.49 -9.90 6.03
CA ALA A 31 14.22 -9.65 5.35
C ALA A 31 13.23 -8.82 6.19
N SER A 32 13.16 -9.07 7.50
CA SER A 32 12.12 -8.51 8.36
C SER A 32 12.50 -7.19 9.02
N VAL A 33 13.79 -6.95 9.32
CA VAL A 33 14.27 -5.78 10.07
C VAL A 33 13.90 -4.44 9.40
N HIS A 34 13.78 -4.44 8.08
CA HIS A 34 13.27 -3.28 7.32
C HIS A 34 11.88 -2.87 7.81
N SER A 35 10.95 -3.83 7.93
CA SER A 35 9.59 -3.60 8.44
C SER A 35 9.56 -3.22 9.92
N LEU A 36 10.50 -3.71 10.74
CA LEU A 36 10.62 -3.30 12.14
C LEU A 36 11.01 -1.83 12.29
N ALA A 37 11.84 -1.32 11.39
CA ALA A 37 12.36 0.04 11.43
C ALA A 37 11.39 1.09 10.84
N THR A 38 10.50 0.69 9.92
CA THR A 38 9.51 1.57 9.27
C THR A 38 8.59 2.34 10.24
N PRO A 39 8.04 1.74 11.31
CA PRO A 39 7.26 2.46 12.31
C PRO A 39 7.96 3.67 12.92
N ILE A 40 9.27 3.55 13.21
CA ILE A 40 10.05 4.61 13.84
C ILE A 40 10.05 5.85 12.95
N GLY A 41 10.31 5.67 11.66
CA GLY A 41 10.24 6.75 10.67
C GLY A 41 8.83 7.30 10.49
N SER A 42 7.82 6.44 10.54
CA SER A 42 6.42 6.83 10.35
C SER A 42 5.90 7.73 11.48
N PHE A 43 6.30 7.45 12.73
CA PHE A 43 5.99 8.31 13.88
C PHE A 43 6.66 9.67 13.79
N ALA A 44 7.94 9.72 13.39
CA ALA A 44 8.68 10.96 13.22
C ALA A 44 8.13 11.81 12.05
N SER A 45 7.59 11.17 11.02
CA SER A 45 7.13 11.81 9.79
C SER A 45 6.07 12.89 10.00
N GLY A 46 5.06 12.62 10.85
CA GLY A 46 3.94 13.55 11.10
C GLY A 46 4.39 14.91 11.64
N PRO A 47 5.05 14.96 12.81
CA PRO A 47 5.57 16.21 13.36
C PRO A 47 6.51 16.96 12.41
N ILE A 48 7.37 16.24 11.68
CA ILE A 48 8.31 16.85 10.73
C ILE A 48 7.55 17.53 9.58
N MET A 49 6.55 16.88 8.98
CA MET A 49 5.81 17.45 7.85
C MET A 49 4.85 18.58 8.25
N ASP A 50 4.36 18.57 9.49
CA ASP A 50 3.50 19.62 10.03
C ASP A 50 4.29 20.86 10.44
N HIS A 51 5.53 20.69 10.92
CA HIS A 51 6.37 21.82 11.33
C HIS A 51 7.15 22.43 10.17
N TRP A 52 7.85 21.61 9.37
CA TRP A 52 8.71 22.12 8.29
C TRP A 52 8.02 22.19 6.94
N GLY A 53 6.94 21.43 6.72
CA GLY A 53 6.27 21.31 5.43
C GLY A 53 6.55 19.96 4.76
N ARG A 54 5.86 19.70 3.65
CA ARG A 54 5.87 18.37 3.00
C ARG A 54 7.13 18.20 2.17
N LYS A 55 7.57 19.24 1.45
CA LYS A 55 8.80 19.23 0.65
C LYS A 55 10.06 18.97 1.49
N PRO A 56 10.38 19.74 2.56
CA PRO A 56 11.57 19.51 3.34
C PRO A 56 11.52 18.19 4.12
N ALA A 57 10.33 17.73 4.53
CA ALA A 57 10.19 16.40 5.11
C ALA A 57 10.62 15.30 4.14
N LEU A 58 10.22 15.38 2.87
CA LEU A 58 10.64 14.43 1.83
C LEU A 58 12.14 14.50 1.54
N LEU A 59 12.71 15.71 1.44
CA LEU A 59 14.15 15.88 1.23
C LEU A 59 14.96 15.30 2.40
N ALA A 60 14.53 15.57 3.64
CA ALA A 60 15.14 15.01 4.84
C ALA A 60 15.03 13.48 4.90
N ALA A 61 13.94 12.91 4.38
CA ALA A 61 13.72 11.47 4.35
C ALA A 61 14.55 10.74 3.27
N ILE A 62 14.97 11.42 2.21
CA ILE A 62 15.82 10.85 1.15
C ILE A 62 17.26 10.64 1.63
N VAL A 63 17.77 11.49 2.52
CA VAL A 63 19.13 11.36 3.08
C VAL A 63 19.35 10.00 3.75
N PRO A 64 18.51 9.54 4.70
CA PRO A 64 18.64 8.21 5.25
C PRO A 64 18.44 7.13 4.18
N LEU A 65 17.55 7.31 3.18
CA LEU A 65 17.39 6.32 2.11
C LEU A 65 18.70 6.07 1.37
N PHE A 66 19.35 7.14 0.95
CA PHE A 66 20.60 7.12 0.21
C PHE A 66 21.72 6.51 1.05
N SER A 67 21.85 6.91 2.32
CA SER A 67 22.84 6.33 3.24
C SER A 67 22.61 4.83 3.50
N GLY A 68 21.35 4.39 3.60
CA GLY A 68 21.00 2.97 3.76
C GLY A 68 21.46 2.13 2.58
N TRP A 69 21.32 2.64 1.35
CA TRP A 69 21.85 1.99 0.14
C TRP A 69 23.37 1.96 0.10
N ILE A 70 24.05 3.02 0.54
CA ILE A 70 25.52 3.03 0.65
C ILE A 70 25.99 1.95 1.63
N PHE A 71 25.39 1.87 2.83
CA PHE A 71 25.76 0.84 3.80
C PHE A 71 25.55 -0.57 3.27
N LEU A 72 24.47 -0.81 2.52
CA LEU A 72 24.25 -2.09 1.84
C LEU A 72 25.32 -2.35 0.77
N ALA A 73 25.66 -1.35 -0.04
CA ALA A 73 26.63 -1.50 -1.13
C ALA A 73 28.07 -1.75 -0.62
N THR A 74 28.45 -1.14 0.49
CA THR A 74 29.78 -1.27 1.11
C THR A 74 29.85 -2.35 2.20
N ALA A 75 28.81 -3.18 2.34
CA ALA A 75 28.71 -4.16 3.41
C ALA A 75 29.82 -5.22 3.38
N SER A 76 30.70 -5.15 4.38
CA SER A 76 31.75 -6.14 4.68
C SER A 76 31.40 -7.08 5.84
N SER A 77 30.32 -6.80 6.57
CA SER A 77 29.82 -7.60 7.69
C SER A 77 28.29 -7.67 7.68
N HIS A 78 27.72 -8.72 8.27
CA HIS A 78 26.27 -8.84 8.39
C HIS A 78 25.64 -7.71 9.22
N PHE A 79 26.39 -7.16 10.19
CA PHE A 79 25.97 -6.00 10.95
C PHE A 79 25.72 -4.79 10.03
N LEU A 80 26.61 -4.52 9.07
CA LEU A 80 26.43 -3.39 8.15
C LEU A 80 25.23 -3.59 7.22
N ILE A 81 24.93 -4.83 6.83
CA ILE A 81 23.70 -5.17 6.08
C ILE A 81 22.46 -4.81 6.90
N LEU A 82 22.42 -5.24 8.17
CA LEU A 82 21.29 -4.94 9.07
C LEU A 82 21.13 -3.43 9.29
N VAL A 83 22.23 -2.70 9.53
CA VAL A 83 22.21 -1.23 9.67
C VAL A 83 21.67 -0.57 8.41
N GLY A 84 22.16 -0.97 7.22
CA GLY A 84 21.65 -0.45 5.95
C GLY A 84 20.15 -0.69 5.76
N ARG A 85 19.65 -1.87 6.15
CA ARG A 85 18.21 -2.19 6.13
C ARG A 85 17.39 -1.36 7.10
N VAL A 86 17.87 -1.16 8.33
CA VAL A 86 17.22 -0.35 9.36
C VAL A 86 17.11 1.09 8.89
N VAL A 87 18.22 1.67 8.43
CA VAL A 87 18.27 3.06 7.97
C VAL A 87 17.35 3.26 6.75
N ALA A 88 17.34 2.32 5.80
CA ALA A 88 16.40 2.34 4.68
C ALA A 88 14.93 2.17 5.14
N GLY A 89 14.66 1.38 6.17
CA GLY A 89 13.33 1.20 6.76
C GLY A 89 12.80 2.49 7.41
N ILE A 90 13.61 3.13 8.24
CA ILE A 90 13.29 4.44 8.84
C ILE A 90 12.96 5.45 7.75
N SER A 91 13.76 5.48 6.67
CA SER A 91 13.49 6.36 5.54
C SER A 91 12.15 6.07 4.86
N VAL A 92 11.82 4.81 4.58
CA VAL A 92 10.52 4.45 3.96
C VAL A 92 9.36 4.92 4.83
N GLY A 93 9.46 4.79 6.16
CA GLY A 93 8.48 5.34 7.10
C GLY A 93 8.37 6.86 7.04
N LEU A 94 9.50 7.56 6.97
CA LEU A 94 9.53 9.02 6.84
C LEU A 94 8.91 9.52 5.53
N ILE A 95 9.07 8.78 4.42
CA ILE A 95 8.54 9.14 3.09
C ILE A 95 7.03 8.83 2.95
N ALA A 96 6.54 7.77 3.61
CA ALA A 96 5.20 7.23 3.35
C ALA A 96 4.08 8.27 3.53
N ALA A 97 4.05 8.97 4.66
CA ALA A 97 2.99 9.93 4.96
C ALA A 97 3.12 11.25 4.15
N PRO A 98 4.28 11.93 4.05
CA PRO A 98 4.40 13.21 3.36
C PRO A 98 4.20 13.05 1.87
N ALA A 99 4.63 11.92 1.27
CA ALA A 99 4.42 11.67 -0.16
C ALA A 99 2.92 11.56 -0.50
N GLN A 100 2.14 10.87 0.33
CA GLN A 100 0.69 10.72 0.14
C GLN A 100 -0.05 12.05 0.35
N VAL A 101 0.32 12.80 1.40
CA VAL A 101 -0.28 14.11 1.69
C VAL A 101 0.06 15.13 0.61
N LEU A 102 1.32 15.19 0.18
CA LEU A 102 1.78 16.04 -0.92
C LEU A 102 0.95 15.82 -2.18
N LEU A 103 0.79 14.55 -2.57
CA LEU A 103 0.05 14.19 -3.77
C LEU A 103 -1.43 14.54 -3.65
N ALA A 104 -2.03 14.35 -2.48
CA ALA A 104 -3.42 14.72 -2.23
C ALA A 104 -3.68 16.24 -2.24
N GLU A 105 -2.73 17.03 -1.72
CA GLU A 105 -2.81 18.50 -1.65
C GLU A 105 -2.51 19.17 -3.00
N ILE A 106 -1.66 18.57 -3.84
CA ILE A 106 -1.30 19.11 -5.16
C ILE A 106 -2.28 18.67 -6.26
N ALA A 107 -2.81 17.45 -6.16
CA ALA A 107 -3.65 16.86 -7.20
C ALA A 107 -4.92 17.67 -7.45
N GLU A 108 -5.17 17.97 -8.73
CA GLU A 108 -6.46 18.52 -9.16
C GLU A 108 -7.59 17.50 -8.94
N PRO A 109 -8.79 17.91 -8.51
CA PRO A 109 -9.89 17.00 -8.21
C PRO A 109 -10.21 15.99 -9.32
N ARG A 110 -10.06 16.38 -10.59
CA ARG A 110 -10.31 15.51 -11.76
C ARG A 110 -9.28 14.39 -11.92
N LEU A 111 -8.01 14.67 -11.60
CA LEU A 111 -6.89 13.73 -11.78
C LEU A 111 -6.50 13.01 -10.49
N ARG A 112 -7.12 13.39 -9.36
CA ARG A 112 -6.79 12.88 -8.03
C ARG A 112 -6.83 11.34 -7.95
N GLY A 113 -7.82 10.70 -8.59
CA GLY A 113 -7.91 9.23 -8.59
C GLY A 113 -6.72 8.54 -9.27
N LEU A 114 -6.23 9.08 -10.39
CA LEU A 114 -5.07 8.55 -11.11
C LEU A 114 -3.77 8.84 -10.34
N LEU A 115 -3.62 10.07 -9.84
CA LEU A 115 -2.42 10.48 -9.11
C LEU A 115 -2.26 9.68 -7.82
N ILE A 116 -3.33 9.43 -7.06
CA ILE A 116 -3.30 8.56 -5.86
C ILE A 116 -2.84 7.13 -6.20
N GLY A 117 -3.06 6.64 -7.43
CA GLY A 117 -2.59 5.34 -7.89
C GLY A 117 -1.08 5.28 -8.19
N ALA A 118 -0.46 6.41 -8.53
CA ALA A 118 0.94 6.46 -8.98
C ALA A 118 1.98 5.90 -7.98
N PRO A 119 1.85 6.10 -6.64
CA PRO A 119 2.74 5.48 -5.66
C PRO A 119 2.73 3.95 -5.70
N PHE A 120 1.57 3.33 -5.96
CA PHE A 120 1.47 1.86 -6.05
C PHE A 120 2.13 1.32 -7.32
N VAL A 121 1.96 2.02 -8.44
CA VAL A 121 2.66 1.70 -9.69
C VAL A 121 4.18 1.84 -9.50
N SER A 122 4.62 2.92 -8.85
CA SER A 122 6.03 3.17 -8.53
C SER A 122 6.61 2.09 -7.61
N TYR A 123 5.81 1.60 -6.67
CA TYR A 123 6.16 0.49 -5.79
C TYR A 123 6.41 -0.80 -6.59
N SER A 124 5.46 -1.19 -7.46
CA SER A 124 5.60 -2.37 -8.34
C SER A 124 6.76 -2.24 -9.32
N MET A 125 6.95 -1.06 -9.92
CA MET A 125 8.10 -0.74 -10.78
C MET A 125 9.41 -0.91 -10.02
N GLY A 126 9.47 -0.43 -8.78
CA GLY A 126 10.64 -0.56 -7.93
C GLY A 126 10.94 -2.00 -7.49
N ILE A 127 9.98 -2.92 -7.52
CA ILE A 127 10.23 -4.37 -7.33
C ILE A 127 10.79 -4.96 -8.61
N LEU A 128 10.15 -4.69 -9.75
CA LEU A 128 10.59 -5.15 -11.07
C LEU A 128 12.03 -4.76 -11.36
N LEU A 129 12.38 -3.50 -11.17
CA LEU A 129 13.73 -3.01 -11.42
C LEU A 129 14.78 -3.70 -10.52
N VAL A 130 14.47 -3.97 -9.24
CA VAL A 130 15.40 -4.69 -8.36
C VAL A 130 15.58 -6.13 -8.80
N TYR A 131 14.51 -6.81 -9.18
CA TYR A 131 14.60 -8.20 -9.64
C TYR A 131 15.35 -8.28 -10.96
N ALA A 132 15.09 -7.35 -11.89
CA ALA A 132 15.77 -7.30 -13.18
C ALA A 132 17.27 -7.01 -13.00
N LEU A 133 17.64 -6.07 -12.14
CA LEU A 133 19.05 -5.85 -11.82
C LEU A 133 19.66 -7.07 -11.10
N GLY A 134 18.91 -7.70 -10.21
CA GLY A 134 19.33 -8.90 -9.47
C GLY A 134 19.50 -10.16 -10.30
N SER A 135 18.88 -10.25 -11.48
CA SER A 135 19.08 -11.38 -12.39
C SER A 135 20.39 -11.31 -13.17
N TYR A 136 20.95 -10.11 -13.36
CA TYR A 136 22.18 -9.90 -14.13
C TYR A 136 23.39 -9.54 -13.26
N PHE A 137 23.16 -8.89 -12.12
CA PHE A 137 24.21 -8.34 -11.28
C PHE A 137 24.23 -8.94 -9.88
N HIS A 138 25.42 -8.99 -9.30
CA HIS A 138 25.65 -9.32 -7.90
C HIS A 138 24.97 -8.31 -6.96
N TRP A 139 24.48 -8.76 -5.80
CA TRP A 139 23.67 -7.95 -4.86
C TRP A 139 24.29 -6.59 -4.47
N ARG A 140 25.62 -6.50 -4.41
CA ARG A 140 26.35 -5.25 -4.15
C ARG A 140 26.20 -4.21 -5.27
N HIS A 141 26.29 -4.63 -6.53
CA HIS A 141 26.10 -3.73 -7.67
C HIS A 141 24.64 -3.27 -7.77
N VAL A 142 23.69 -4.15 -7.43
CA VAL A 142 22.27 -3.79 -7.31
C VAL A 142 22.06 -2.73 -6.22
N ALA A 143 22.76 -2.81 -5.08
CA ALA A 143 22.71 -1.79 -4.04
C ALA A 143 23.27 -0.44 -4.51
N TRP A 144 24.40 -0.45 -5.25
CA TRP A 144 24.92 0.78 -5.89
C TRP A 144 23.91 1.39 -6.85
N ALA A 145 23.29 0.59 -7.73
CA ALA A 145 22.23 1.07 -8.62
C ALA A 145 21.02 1.64 -7.83
N GLY A 146 20.73 1.08 -6.65
CA GLY A 146 19.71 1.56 -5.72
C GLY A 146 19.94 2.98 -5.19
N THR A 147 21.18 3.50 -5.24
CA THR A 147 21.50 4.89 -4.83
C THR A 147 21.07 5.95 -5.86
N VAL A 148 20.93 5.56 -7.13
CA VAL A 148 20.65 6.49 -8.25
C VAL A 148 19.25 7.09 -8.14
N LEU A 149 18.24 6.27 -7.83
CA LEU A 149 16.85 6.75 -7.74
C LEU A 149 16.59 7.74 -6.60
N PRO A 150 17.08 7.52 -5.36
CA PRO A 150 17.04 8.52 -4.30
C PRO A 150 17.72 9.84 -4.69
N LEU A 151 18.89 9.78 -5.33
CA LEU A 151 19.61 10.97 -5.77
C LEU A 151 18.81 11.76 -6.82
N PHE A 152 18.27 11.08 -7.82
CA PHE A 152 17.40 11.70 -8.82
C PHE A 152 16.15 12.31 -8.18
N SER A 153 15.52 11.61 -7.24
CA SER A 153 14.36 12.10 -6.50
C SER A 153 14.69 13.35 -5.68
N PHE A 154 15.87 13.43 -5.07
CA PHE A 154 16.32 14.59 -4.30
C PHE A 154 16.40 15.84 -5.20
N VAL A 155 17.02 15.70 -6.37
CA VAL A 155 17.14 16.78 -7.36
C VAL A 155 15.76 17.18 -7.87
N ALA A 156 14.89 16.22 -8.22
CA ALA A 156 13.55 16.49 -8.72
C ALA A 156 12.68 17.26 -7.70
N ILE A 157 12.70 16.87 -6.42
CA ILE A 157 11.92 17.53 -5.37
C ILE A 157 12.46 18.94 -5.07
N MET A 158 13.74 19.20 -5.29
CA MET A 158 14.33 20.53 -5.09
C MET A 158 13.65 21.61 -5.95
N PHE A 159 13.25 21.28 -7.18
CA PHE A 159 12.58 22.20 -8.10
C PHE A 159 11.07 22.35 -7.86
N MET A 160 10.46 21.45 -7.09
CA MET A 160 9.03 21.48 -6.80
C MET A 160 8.72 22.57 -5.75
N PRO A 161 7.62 23.35 -5.88
CA PRO A 161 7.18 24.25 -4.81
C PRO A 161 6.61 23.46 -3.62
N GLU A 162 6.55 24.10 -2.46
CA GLU A 162 5.83 23.56 -1.30
C GLU A 162 4.31 23.60 -1.53
N THR A 163 3.54 22.78 -0.81
CA THR A 163 2.10 22.70 -1.01
C THR A 163 1.39 24.02 -0.70
N PRO A 164 0.42 24.43 -1.54
CA PRO A 164 -0.30 25.67 -1.31
C PRO A 164 -1.15 25.63 -0.04
N VAL A 165 -1.63 24.44 0.35
CA VAL A 165 -2.40 24.22 1.58
C VAL A 165 -1.55 24.51 2.82
N PHE A 166 -0.32 23.98 2.88
CA PHE A 166 0.60 24.24 3.99
C PHE A 166 1.00 25.73 4.06
N LEU A 167 1.32 26.34 2.91
CA LEU A 167 1.69 27.75 2.84
C LEU A 167 0.54 28.68 3.26
N ALA A 168 -0.70 28.36 2.87
CA ALA A 168 -1.88 29.12 3.29
C ALA A 168 -2.12 29.00 4.81
N ARG A 169 -2.04 27.79 5.36
CA ARG A 169 -2.18 27.54 6.81
C ARG A 169 -1.14 28.29 7.65
N ASN A 170 0.09 28.46 7.13
CA ASN A 170 1.16 29.20 7.80
C ASN A 170 1.17 30.71 7.47
N ASN A 171 0.05 31.27 6.99
CA ASN A 171 -0.09 32.68 6.62
C ASN A 171 0.90 33.18 5.54
N GLN A 172 1.50 32.29 4.74
CA GLN A 172 2.42 32.64 3.65
C GLN A 172 1.68 32.76 2.30
N LEU A 173 0.67 33.64 2.24
CA LEU A 173 -0.27 33.75 1.10
C LEU A 173 0.43 34.05 -0.25
N ASN A 174 1.47 34.89 -0.23
CA ASN A 174 2.23 35.22 -1.45
C ASN A 174 2.93 33.99 -2.05
N LYS A 175 3.52 33.14 -1.20
CA LYS A 175 4.14 31.89 -1.65
C LYS A 175 3.09 30.87 -2.08
N ALA A 176 1.97 30.79 -1.35
CA ALA A 176 0.85 29.92 -1.71
C ALA A 176 0.30 30.27 -3.11
N SER A 177 0.12 31.56 -3.41
CA SER A 177 -0.32 32.04 -4.73
C SER A 177 0.65 31.65 -5.85
N ARG A 178 1.96 31.80 -5.63
CA ARG A 178 2.99 31.39 -6.59
C ARG A 178 3.00 29.88 -6.82
N ALA A 179 2.90 29.09 -5.75
CA ALA A 179 2.82 27.63 -5.84
C ALA A 179 1.57 27.17 -6.61
N LEU A 180 0.39 27.75 -6.32
CA LEU A 180 -0.85 27.49 -7.06
C LEU A 180 -0.75 27.88 -8.53
N THR A 181 -0.12 29.02 -8.83
CA THR A 181 0.07 29.48 -10.22
C THR A 181 0.98 28.52 -10.99
N TRP A 182 2.06 28.03 -10.36
CA TRP A 182 2.93 27.01 -10.94
C TRP A 182 2.19 25.68 -11.18
N LEU A 183 1.34 25.27 -10.23
CA LEU A 183 0.59 24.01 -10.31
C LEU A 183 -0.57 24.02 -11.31
N ARG A 184 -1.30 25.15 -11.43
CA ARG A 184 -2.49 25.26 -12.29
C ARG A 184 -2.19 25.87 -13.66
N GLY A 185 -1.06 26.58 -13.80
CA GLY A 185 -0.71 27.31 -15.01
C GLY A 185 -1.57 28.56 -15.28
N CYS A 186 -2.58 28.85 -14.44
CA CYS A 186 -3.50 29.97 -14.62
C CYS A 186 -3.62 30.83 -13.35
N PRO A 187 -3.17 32.11 -13.37
CA PRO A 187 -3.21 32.99 -12.20
C PRO A 187 -4.62 33.28 -11.66
N ILE A 188 -5.63 33.36 -12.54
CA ILE A 188 -7.02 33.66 -12.16
C ILE A 188 -7.61 32.48 -11.37
N GLN A 189 -7.42 31.26 -11.85
CA GLN A 189 -7.87 30.05 -11.17
C GLN A 189 -7.14 29.87 -9.83
N ALA A 190 -5.82 30.10 -9.82
CA ALA A 190 -4.99 30.07 -8.62
C ALA A 190 -5.49 31.04 -7.53
N LYS A 191 -5.88 32.27 -7.90
CA LYS A 191 -6.41 33.27 -6.95
C LYS A 191 -7.76 32.86 -6.35
N ARG A 192 -8.66 32.30 -7.16
CA ARG A 192 -9.97 31.78 -6.69
C ARG A 192 -9.78 30.60 -5.72
N GLU A 193 -8.93 29.64 -6.08
CA GLU A 193 -8.62 28.48 -5.23
C GLU A 193 -7.92 28.89 -3.93
N LEU A 194 -7.03 29.90 -3.97
CA LEU A 194 -6.41 30.45 -2.77
C LEU A 194 -7.44 31.07 -1.82
N GLN A 195 -8.42 31.84 -2.33
CA GLN A 195 -9.48 32.39 -1.50
C GLN A 195 -10.29 31.29 -0.81
N GLN A 196 -10.68 30.25 -1.56
CA GLN A 196 -11.38 29.09 -0.99
C GLN A 196 -10.56 28.37 0.09
N LEU A 197 -9.25 28.26 -0.08
CA LEU A 197 -8.36 27.66 0.92
C LEU A 197 -8.27 28.53 2.19
N VAL A 198 -8.16 29.85 2.03
CA VAL A 198 -8.10 30.79 3.16
C VAL A 198 -9.41 30.76 3.95
N ASP A 199 -10.55 30.79 3.25
CA ASP A 199 -11.87 30.73 3.90
C ASP A 199 -12.05 29.44 4.68
N ARG A 200 -11.70 28.28 4.08
CA ARG A 200 -11.72 26.98 4.77
C ARG A 200 -10.78 26.93 5.98
N SER A 201 -9.58 27.47 5.85
CA SER A 201 -8.59 27.44 6.94
C SER A 201 -9.05 28.22 8.17
N LYS A 202 -9.78 29.33 7.97
CA LYS A 202 -10.37 30.12 9.05
C LYS A 202 -11.44 29.33 9.79
N THR A 203 -12.36 28.71 9.04
CA THR A 203 -13.43 27.87 9.62
C THR A 203 -12.87 26.66 10.37
N GLU A 204 -11.85 25.99 9.83
CA GLU A 204 -11.21 24.82 10.47
C GLU A 204 -10.42 25.17 11.75
N THR A 205 -9.83 26.37 11.81
CA THR A 205 -9.09 26.85 12.99
C THR A 205 -10.05 27.20 14.13
N GLU A 206 -11.23 27.75 13.80
CA GLU A 206 -12.31 28.03 14.75
C GLU A 206 -12.95 26.74 15.29
N GLU A 207 -13.14 25.72 14.45
CA GLU A 207 -13.70 24.42 14.86
C GLU A 207 -12.71 23.53 15.64
N SER A 208 -11.41 23.56 15.31
CA SER A 208 -10.40 22.69 15.94
C SER A 208 -10.03 23.11 17.36
N ALA A 209 -10.29 24.36 17.76
CA ALA A 209 -10.01 24.87 19.09
C ALA A 209 -10.86 24.19 20.19
N ASN A 210 -11.94 23.47 19.83
CA ASN A 210 -13.00 23.11 20.77
C ASN A 210 -13.27 21.60 20.94
N GLN A 211 -12.41 20.70 20.43
CA GLN A 211 -12.61 19.24 20.60
C GLN A 211 -11.40 18.55 21.21
N SER A 212 -11.62 17.85 22.34
CA SER A 212 -10.59 17.03 22.96
C SER A 212 -10.39 15.73 22.17
N LEU A 213 -9.12 15.42 21.87
CA LEU A 213 -8.71 14.28 21.03
C LEU A 213 -9.16 12.92 21.57
N TRP A 214 -9.18 12.79 22.90
CA TRP A 214 -9.58 11.57 23.59
C TRP A 214 -11.09 11.28 23.47
N GLN A 215 -11.92 12.32 23.41
CA GLN A 215 -13.36 12.18 23.16
C GLN A 215 -13.68 11.84 21.70
N THR A 216 -12.79 12.16 20.76
CA THR A 216 -12.96 11.80 19.34
C THR A 216 -12.49 10.36 19.06
N LEU A 217 -11.49 9.86 19.78
CA LEU A 217 -10.95 8.49 19.63
C LEU A 217 -11.90 7.39 20.14
N THR A 218 -12.75 7.69 21.12
CA THR A 218 -13.72 6.73 21.70
C THR A 218 -15.05 6.66 20.95
N LYS A 219 -15.22 7.42 19.85
CA LYS A 219 -16.46 7.38 19.06
C LYS A 219 -16.60 6.06 18.33
N VAL A 220 -17.77 5.43 18.44
CA VAL A 220 -18.13 4.17 17.74
C VAL A 220 -17.95 4.28 16.22
N SER A 221 -18.17 5.47 15.66
CA SER A 221 -17.95 5.78 14.24
C SER A 221 -16.51 5.56 13.78
N LEU A 222 -15.53 5.60 14.70
CA LEU A 222 -14.11 5.41 14.41
C LEU A 222 -13.61 3.97 14.65
N ILE A 223 -14.15 3.31 15.67
CA ILE A 223 -13.73 1.95 16.07
C ILE A 223 -14.04 0.93 14.97
N LYS A 224 -15.20 1.05 14.31
CA LYS A 224 -15.61 0.11 13.25
C LYS A 224 -14.68 0.15 12.02
N PRO A 225 -14.37 1.31 11.40
CA PRO A 225 -13.35 1.40 10.35
C PRO A 225 -12.00 0.82 10.76
N LEU A 226 -11.57 1.11 11.99
CA LEU A 226 -10.29 0.64 12.51
C LEU A 226 -10.22 -0.89 12.58
N ILE A 227 -11.27 -1.54 13.07
CA ILE A 227 -11.32 -3.01 13.15
C ILE A 227 -11.34 -3.62 11.74
N ILE A 228 -12.09 -3.04 10.80
CA ILE A 228 -12.13 -3.52 9.41
C ILE A 228 -10.75 -3.41 8.76
N ILE A 229 -10.08 -2.27 8.90
CA ILE A 229 -8.76 -2.04 8.28
C ILE A 229 -7.69 -2.94 8.92
N ASN A 230 -7.63 -3.05 10.25
CA ASN A 230 -6.65 -3.92 10.92
C ASN A 230 -6.94 -5.40 10.68
N GLY A 231 -8.20 -5.83 10.72
CA GLY A 231 -8.58 -7.20 10.39
C GLY A 231 -8.19 -7.56 8.95
N PHE A 232 -8.40 -6.63 8.01
CA PHE A 232 -7.93 -6.80 6.64
C PHE A 232 -6.41 -6.84 6.54
N HIS A 233 -5.67 -5.97 7.23
CA HIS A 233 -4.19 -6.00 7.26
C HIS A 233 -3.64 -7.36 7.72
N ILE A 234 -4.21 -7.94 8.79
CA ILE A 234 -3.80 -9.25 9.29
C ILE A 234 -3.99 -10.30 8.18
N LEU A 235 -5.18 -10.37 7.60
CA LEU A 235 -5.50 -11.36 6.57
C LEU A 235 -4.72 -11.12 5.26
N GLN A 236 -4.41 -9.87 4.93
CA GLN A 236 -3.60 -9.48 3.77
C GLN A 236 -2.13 -9.89 3.92
N ILE A 237 -1.57 -9.79 5.13
CA ILE A 237 -0.22 -10.28 5.42
C ILE A 237 -0.21 -11.81 5.34
N LEU A 238 -1.19 -12.46 5.97
CA LEU A 238 -1.34 -13.92 5.96
C LEU A 238 -1.70 -14.48 4.56
N SER A 239 -2.23 -13.67 3.64
CA SER A 239 -2.45 -14.08 2.24
C SER A 239 -1.16 -14.16 1.43
N GLY A 240 -0.01 -13.80 2.01
CA GLY A 240 1.30 -13.86 1.35
C GLY A 240 1.65 -12.62 0.53
N THR A 241 0.84 -11.56 0.54
CA THR A 241 1.00 -10.39 -0.36
C THR A 241 2.41 -9.79 -0.37
N TYR A 242 2.99 -9.63 0.82
CA TYR A 242 4.34 -9.07 1.02
C TYR A 242 5.39 -10.18 1.17
N LEU A 243 5.02 -11.33 1.74
CA LEU A 243 5.94 -12.45 1.96
C LEU A 243 6.45 -13.01 0.63
N VAL A 244 5.58 -13.13 -0.36
CA VAL A 244 5.94 -13.55 -1.72
C VAL A 244 6.84 -12.53 -2.42
N VAL A 245 6.82 -11.25 -2.01
CA VAL A 245 7.81 -10.26 -2.48
C VAL A 245 9.14 -10.45 -1.78
N PHE A 246 9.15 -10.61 -0.46
CA PHE A 246 10.41 -10.72 0.28
C PHE A 246 11.20 -11.99 -0.08
N TYR A 247 10.49 -13.09 -0.35
CA TYR A 247 11.08 -14.40 -0.58
C TYR A 247 10.75 -14.95 -1.98
N ALA A 248 10.55 -14.06 -2.97
CA ALA A 248 10.10 -14.46 -4.31
C ALA A 248 10.97 -15.55 -4.94
N VAL A 249 12.30 -15.33 -4.97
CA VAL A 249 13.24 -16.26 -5.59
C VAL A 249 13.27 -17.60 -4.85
N ASP A 250 13.20 -17.57 -3.52
CA ASP A 250 13.20 -18.73 -2.63
C ASP A 250 11.92 -19.59 -2.74
N ILE A 251 10.75 -18.96 -2.95
CA ILE A 251 9.51 -19.68 -3.24
C ILE A 251 9.54 -20.28 -4.64
N ILE A 252 10.03 -19.51 -5.63
CA ILE A 252 10.10 -19.94 -7.02
C ILE A 252 11.11 -21.08 -7.19
N SER A 253 12.24 -21.07 -6.47
CA SER A 253 13.22 -22.16 -6.52
C SER A 253 12.67 -23.46 -5.97
N ASP A 254 11.83 -23.41 -4.93
CA ASP A 254 11.17 -24.59 -4.38
C ASP A 254 10.13 -25.20 -5.34
N MET A 255 9.44 -24.33 -6.09
CA MET A 255 8.41 -24.72 -7.05
C MET A 255 9.00 -25.13 -8.41
N GLY A 256 10.17 -24.58 -8.77
CA GLY A 256 10.83 -24.78 -10.05
C GLY A 256 11.59 -26.11 -10.16
N GLY A 257 11.69 -26.63 -11.38
CA GLY A 257 12.69 -27.64 -11.74
C GLY A 257 14.06 -27.02 -12.02
N SER A 258 15.08 -27.87 -12.16
CA SER A 258 16.48 -27.48 -12.45
C SER A 258 16.66 -26.65 -13.73
N ASP A 259 15.66 -26.65 -14.61
CA ASP A 259 15.76 -26.07 -15.95
C ASP A 259 15.37 -24.58 -16.01
N ILE A 260 14.77 -24.01 -14.95
CA ILE A 260 14.35 -22.60 -14.91
C ILE A 260 15.23 -21.79 -13.97
N ASN A 261 15.81 -20.71 -14.51
CA ASN A 261 16.49 -19.71 -13.70
C ASN A 261 15.48 -18.97 -12.79
N SER A 262 15.53 -19.25 -11.48
CA SER A 262 14.61 -18.71 -10.48
C SER A 262 14.63 -17.18 -10.40
N LEU A 263 15.76 -16.53 -10.71
CA LEU A 263 15.85 -15.07 -10.75
C LEU A 263 15.07 -14.50 -11.94
N GLN A 264 15.18 -15.11 -13.13
CA GLN A 264 14.42 -14.66 -14.30
C GLN A 264 12.91 -14.90 -14.13
N ALA A 265 12.53 -16.01 -13.51
CA ALA A 265 11.14 -16.27 -13.15
C ALA A 265 10.63 -15.22 -12.13
N ALA A 266 11.45 -14.80 -11.15
CA ALA A 266 11.09 -13.70 -10.26
C ALA A 266 10.88 -12.39 -11.05
N VAL A 267 11.72 -12.06 -12.02
CA VAL A 267 11.50 -10.89 -12.89
C VAL A 267 10.14 -10.94 -13.58
N LEU A 268 9.76 -12.10 -14.13
CA LEU A 268 8.45 -12.30 -14.75
C LEU A 268 7.29 -12.06 -13.76
N THR A 269 7.42 -12.55 -12.52
CA THR A 269 6.40 -12.29 -11.48
C THR A 269 6.25 -10.80 -11.17
N ALA A 270 7.34 -10.04 -11.16
CA ALA A 270 7.29 -8.61 -10.92
C ALA A 270 6.72 -7.84 -12.13
N ALA A 271 6.97 -8.31 -13.35
CA ALA A 271 6.39 -7.74 -14.57
C ALA A 271 4.87 -7.92 -14.61
N VAL A 272 4.39 -9.13 -14.28
CA VAL A 272 2.95 -9.40 -14.15
C VAL A 272 2.34 -8.53 -13.05
N ARG A 273 3.00 -8.39 -11.90
CA ARG A 273 2.53 -7.48 -10.84
C ARG A 273 2.39 -6.05 -11.33
N LEU A 274 3.38 -5.53 -12.06
CA LEU A 274 3.32 -4.17 -12.62
C LEU A 274 2.14 -4.01 -13.59
N ALA A 275 1.97 -4.94 -14.53
CA ALA A 275 0.87 -4.92 -15.49
C ALA A 275 -0.50 -4.96 -14.79
N PHE A 276 -0.67 -5.85 -13.82
CA PHE A 276 -1.90 -5.91 -13.02
C PHE A 276 -2.07 -4.66 -12.15
N THR A 277 -1.01 -4.03 -11.66
CA THR A 277 -1.11 -2.77 -10.90
C THR A 277 -1.72 -1.67 -11.77
N PHE A 278 -1.27 -1.54 -13.04
CA PHE A 278 -1.88 -0.62 -13.99
C PHE A 278 -3.35 -0.95 -14.27
N LEU A 279 -3.66 -2.25 -14.47
CA LEU A 279 -5.02 -2.71 -14.64
C LEU A 279 -5.89 -2.34 -13.42
N TYR A 280 -5.41 -2.57 -12.20
CA TYR A 280 -6.11 -2.19 -10.96
C TYR A 280 -6.30 -0.68 -10.85
N CYS A 281 -5.29 0.14 -11.17
CA CYS A 281 -5.45 1.60 -11.21
C CYS A 281 -6.55 2.04 -12.19
N PHE A 282 -6.67 1.38 -13.35
CA PHE A 282 -7.73 1.66 -14.30
C PHE A 282 -9.10 1.16 -13.82
N LEU A 283 -9.17 -0.08 -13.31
CA LEU A 283 -10.38 -0.66 -12.74
C LEU A 283 -10.89 0.13 -11.53
N LEU A 284 -10.02 0.79 -10.77
CA LEU A 284 -10.41 1.70 -9.68
C LEU A 284 -11.24 2.89 -10.18
N LEU A 285 -11.12 3.28 -11.45
CA LEU A 285 -11.96 4.33 -12.02
C LEU A 285 -13.35 3.78 -12.39
N MET A 286 -13.43 2.55 -12.86
CA MET A 286 -14.64 1.96 -13.45
C MET A 286 -15.48 1.10 -12.48
N MET A 287 -14.85 0.36 -11.59
CA MET A 287 -15.51 -0.63 -10.73
C MET A 287 -15.75 -0.15 -9.30
N PRO A 288 -16.82 -0.63 -8.63
CA PRO A 288 -17.04 -0.44 -7.20
C PRO A 288 -15.94 -1.11 -6.37
N ARG A 289 -15.56 -0.50 -5.23
CA ARG A 289 -14.39 -0.92 -4.44
C ARG A 289 -14.55 -2.32 -3.88
N ARG A 290 -15.76 -2.62 -3.37
CA ARG A 290 -16.06 -3.92 -2.76
C ARG A 290 -15.89 -5.07 -3.75
N MET A 291 -16.34 -4.91 -4.99
CA MET A 291 -16.19 -5.95 -6.01
C MET A 291 -14.73 -6.17 -6.39
N MET A 292 -13.91 -5.12 -6.42
CA MET A 292 -12.49 -5.25 -6.74
C MET A 292 -11.73 -6.04 -5.67
N VAL A 293 -11.97 -5.75 -4.37
CA VAL A 293 -11.26 -6.46 -3.30
C VAL A 293 -11.72 -7.90 -3.19
N ILE A 294 -13.03 -8.16 -3.28
CA ILE A 294 -13.56 -9.53 -3.23
C ILE A 294 -13.10 -10.35 -4.43
N GLY A 295 -13.14 -9.78 -5.64
CA GLY A 295 -12.66 -10.45 -6.84
C GLY A 295 -11.16 -10.77 -6.76
N SER A 296 -10.35 -9.83 -6.29
CA SER A 296 -8.93 -10.01 -6.01
C SER A 296 -8.68 -11.15 -5.02
N GLY A 297 -9.42 -11.18 -3.90
CA GLY A 297 -9.22 -12.19 -2.86
C GLY A 297 -9.73 -13.57 -3.22
N ILE A 298 -10.87 -13.68 -3.90
CA ILE A 298 -11.37 -14.97 -4.42
C ILE A 298 -10.40 -15.49 -5.48
N GLY A 299 -9.96 -14.65 -6.41
CA GLY A 299 -8.98 -15.03 -7.44
C GLY A 299 -7.66 -15.52 -6.83
N SER A 300 -7.16 -14.81 -5.82
CA SER A 300 -5.95 -15.19 -5.08
C SER A 300 -6.15 -16.50 -4.32
N GLY A 301 -7.30 -16.65 -3.65
CA GLY A 301 -7.65 -17.85 -2.89
C GLY A 301 -7.75 -19.11 -3.76
N ILE A 302 -8.44 -19.03 -4.89
CA ILE A 302 -8.57 -20.13 -5.86
C ILE A 302 -7.19 -20.49 -6.43
N SER A 303 -6.38 -19.49 -6.81
CA SER A 303 -5.05 -19.72 -7.38
C SER A 303 -4.12 -20.39 -6.36
N CYS A 304 -4.10 -19.92 -5.11
CA CYS A 304 -3.35 -20.53 -4.03
C CYS A 304 -3.78 -21.99 -3.75
N LEU A 305 -5.09 -22.25 -3.73
CA LEU A 305 -5.62 -23.59 -3.53
C LEU A 305 -5.24 -24.52 -4.69
N ALA A 306 -5.29 -24.02 -5.93
CA ALA A 306 -4.84 -24.75 -7.11
C ALA A 306 -3.34 -25.09 -7.04
N ILE A 307 -2.48 -24.13 -6.63
CA ILE A 307 -1.05 -24.37 -6.40
C ILE A 307 -0.84 -25.43 -5.33
N ALA A 308 -1.50 -25.30 -4.18
CA ALA A 308 -1.34 -26.23 -3.07
C ALA A 308 -1.77 -27.65 -3.46
N ILE A 309 -2.95 -27.82 -4.05
CA ILE A 309 -3.45 -29.13 -4.51
C ILE A 309 -2.50 -29.72 -5.55
N PHE A 310 -2.06 -28.91 -6.52
CA PHE A 310 -1.13 -29.35 -7.55
C PHE A 310 0.19 -29.87 -6.95
N MET A 311 0.77 -29.14 -6.00
CA MET A 311 1.99 -29.54 -5.31
C MET A 311 1.80 -30.82 -4.45
N TYR A 312 0.66 -30.97 -3.78
CA TYR A 312 0.36 -32.18 -3.00
C TYR A 312 0.19 -33.43 -3.89
N ILE A 313 -0.48 -33.30 -5.04
CA ILE A 313 -0.66 -34.43 -5.98
C ILE A 313 0.68 -34.85 -6.59
N ARG A 314 1.59 -33.91 -6.82
CA ARG A 314 2.89 -34.14 -7.44
C ARG A 314 4.04 -34.35 -6.45
N LEU A 315 3.74 -34.55 -5.15
CA LEU A 315 4.76 -34.65 -4.11
C LEU A 315 5.77 -35.80 -4.35
N ASP A 316 5.25 -36.98 -4.74
CA ASP A 316 6.03 -38.20 -4.97
C ASP A 316 6.24 -38.52 -6.47
N ALA A 317 5.77 -37.63 -7.36
CA ALA A 317 5.89 -37.82 -8.80
C ALA A 317 7.24 -37.30 -9.32
N VAL A 318 7.79 -37.96 -10.34
CA VAL A 318 8.97 -37.43 -11.05
C VAL A 318 8.61 -36.08 -11.65
N LYS A 319 9.33 -35.02 -11.25
CA LYS A 319 9.09 -33.65 -11.73
C LYS A 319 9.28 -33.61 -13.23
N THR A 320 8.20 -33.35 -13.97
CA THR A 320 8.27 -33.13 -15.41
C THR A 320 8.41 -31.63 -15.72
N PRO A 321 8.99 -31.25 -16.87
CA PRO A 321 9.04 -29.84 -17.27
C PRO A 321 7.64 -29.22 -17.37
N MET A 322 6.63 -30.01 -17.78
CA MET A 322 5.23 -29.58 -17.81
C MET A 322 4.68 -29.18 -16.44
N ASP A 323 5.09 -29.88 -15.38
CA ASP A 323 4.64 -29.55 -14.02
C ASP A 323 5.13 -28.15 -13.59
N THR A 324 6.33 -27.77 -14.04
CA THR A 324 6.91 -26.46 -13.76
C THR A 324 6.14 -25.35 -14.46
N TYR A 325 5.74 -25.55 -15.72
CA TYR A 325 4.92 -24.56 -16.46
C TYR A 325 3.54 -24.38 -15.84
N VAL A 326 2.90 -25.46 -15.38
CA VAL A 326 1.59 -25.40 -14.72
C VAL A 326 1.69 -24.62 -13.40
N ALA A 327 2.69 -24.93 -12.56
CA ALA A 327 2.94 -24.19 -11.32
C ALA A 327 3.25 -22.71 -11.60
N ALA A 328 4.00 -22.41 -12.66
CA ALA A 328 4.31 -21.05 -13.09
C ALA A 328 3.05 -20.28 -13.52
N ILE A 329 2.11 -20.90 -14.25
CA ILE A 329 0.86 -20.23 -14.63
C ILE A 329 0.04 -19.88 -13.39
N PHE A 330 -0.13 -20.82 -12.45
CA PHE A 330 -0.92 -20.55 -11.26
C PHE A 330 -0.30 -19.49 -10.35
N ILE A 331 1.03 -19.47 -10.17
CA ILE A 331 1.68 -18.43 -9.37
C ILE A 331 1.55 -17.05 -10.03
N LEU A 332 1.61 -16.96 -11.36
CA LEU A 332 1.40 -15.69 -12.07
C LEU A 332 -0.04 -15.20 -11.93
N ILE A 333 -1.05 -16.08 -12.00
CA ILE A 333 -2.45 -15.72 -11.74
C ILE A 333 -2.63 -15.27 -10.29
N TYR A 334 -2.03 -15.97 -9.33
CA TYR A 334 -2.01 -15.57 -7.93
C TYR A 334 -1.42 -14.16 -7.75
N ILE A 335 -0.26 -13.87 -8.33
CA ILE A 335 0.38 -12.55 -8.19
C ILE A 335 -0.46 -11.46 -8.85
N GLY A 336 -1.01 -11.73 -10.03
CA GLY A 336 -1.88 -10.80 -10.74
C GLY A 336 -3.11 -10.46 -9.90
N THR A 337 -3.84 -11.47 -9.45
CA THR A 337 -5.05 -11.29 -8.63
C THR A 337 -4.75 -10.71 -7.24
N ASN A 338 -3.67 -11.11 -6.59
CA ASN A 338 -3.28 -10.62 -5.25
C ASN A 338 -2.77 -9.17 -5.26
N THR A 339 -2.43 -8.62 -6.43
CA THR A 339 -2.03 -7.21 -6.57
C THR A 339 -3.15 -6.26 -6.09
N GLY A 340 -4.43 -6.64 -6.26
CA GLY A 340 -5.55 -5.85 -5.77
C GLY A 340 -5.49 -5.63 -4.26
N PHE A 341 -5.22 -6.69 -3.48
CA PHE A 341 -5.04 -6.58 -2.04
C PHE A 341 -3.97 -5.57 -1.64
N MET A 342 -2.86 -5.46 -2.36
CA MET A 342 -1.77 -4.52 -2.04
C MET A 342 -2.21 -3.04 -2.12
N THR A 343 -3.06 -2.70 -3.09
CA THR A 343 -3.49 -1.30 -3.34
C THR A 343 -4.61 -0.81 -2.42
N MET A 344 -5.42 -1.73 -1.88
CA MET A 344 -6.67 -1.40 -1.20
C MET A 344 -6.52 -0.74 0.18
N PRO A 345 -5.58 -1.12 1.06
CA PRO A 345 -5.50 -0.52 2.39
C PRO A 345 -5.30 0.99 2.37
N GLY A 346 -4.46 1.50 1.47
CA GLY A 346 -4.24 2.94 1.33
C GLY A 346 -5.51 3.70 0.93
N ILE A 347 -6.33 3.08 0.07
CA ILE A 347 -7.62 3.63 -0.37
C ILE A 347 -8.64 3.57 0.77
N MET A 348 -8.72 2.44 1.46
CA MET A 348 -9.60 2.23 2.63
C MET A 348 -9.32 3.23 3.74
N ILE A 349 -8.05 3.48 4.08
CA ILE A 349 -7.64 4.50 5.04
C ILE A 349 -8.12 5.89 4.59
N GLY A 350 -8.17 6.13 3.28
CA GLY A 350 -8.58 7.42 2.75
C GLY A 350 -10.07 7.66 2.56
N GLU A 351 -10.85 6.60 2.38
CA GLU A 351 -12.28 6.67 2.13
C GLU A 351 -13.10 6.36 3.41
N LEU A 352 -12.58 5.54 4.33
CA LEU A 352 -13.31 5.12 5.54
C LEU A 352 -13.07 6.02 6.76
N LEU A 353 -11.93 6.74 6.80
CA LEU A 353 -11.57 7.56 7.96
C LEU A 353 -11.98 9.02 7.77
N PRO A 354 -12.52 9.66 8.83
CA PRO A 354 -12.81 11.09 8.82
C PRO A 354 -11.56 11.92 8.54
N ALA A 355 -11.67 12.92 7.66
CA ALA A 355 -10.55 13.76 7.23
C ALA A 355 -9.82 14.44 8.41
N LYS A 356 -10.58 14.86 9.44
CA LYS A 356 -10.07 15.60 10.62
C LYS A 356 -9.05 14.81 11.46
N ILE A 357 -9.16 13.48 11.51
CA ILE A 357 -8.32 12.60 12.34
C ILE A 357 -7.48 11.60 11.54
N ARG A 358 -7.69 11.53 10.23
CA ARG A 358 -7.03 10.59 9.31
C ARG A 358 -5.51 10.62 9.43
N GLY A 359 -4.89 11.80 9.54
CA GLY A 359 -3.42 11.92 9.57
C GLY A 359 -2.76 11.15 10.72
N ARG A 360 -3.29 11.29 11.95
CA ARG A 360 -2.73 10.62 13.14
C ARG A 360 -3.06 9.12 13.17
N ILE A 361 -4.27 8.77 12.73
CA ILE A 361 -4.75 7.38 12.74
C ILE A 361 -4.08 6.54 11.65
N ALA A 362 -3.89 7.11 10.46
CA ALA A 362 -3.17 6.46 9.37
C ALA A 362 -1.74 6.10 9.80
N GLY A 363 -1.06 6.96 10.56
CA GLY A 363 0.24 6.66 11.15
C GLY A 363 0.21 5.44 12.07
N ASN A 364 -0.75 5.38 13.01
CA ASN A 364 -0.90 4.23 13.91
C ASN A 364 -1.23 2.93 13.15
N LEU A 365 -2.18 2.99 12.21
CA LEU A 365 -2.54 1.84 11.36
C LEU A 365 -1.34 1.31 10.59
N PHE A 366 -0.51 2.21 10.06
CA PHE A 366 0.70 1.86 9.31
C PHE A 366 1.78 1.27 10.24
N THR A 367 1.90 1.77 11.47
CA THR A 367 2.78 1.17 12.49
C THR A 367 2.35 -0.25 12.84
N ILE A 368 1.08 -0.47 13.18
CA ILE A 368 0.54 -1.79 13.52
C ILE A 368 0.77 -2.75 12.34
N PHE A 369 0.46 -2.31 11.13
CA PHE A 369 0.70 -3.09 9.91
C PHE A 369 2.16 -3.52 9.76
N ASN A 370 3.12 -2.59 9.92
CA ASN A 370 4.54 -2.91 9.74
C ASN A 370 5.10 -3.79 10.87
N LEU A 371 4.64 -3.63 12.11
CA LEU A 371 5.00 -4.51 13.22
C LEU A 371 4.49 -5.94 13.02
N LEU A 372 3.24 -6.08 12.56
CA LEU A 372 2.67 -7.37 12.18
C LEU A 372 3.43 -7.98 11.01
N LEU A 373 3.75 -7.18 9.99
CA LEU A 373 4.53 -7.63 8.85
C LEU A 373 5.92 -8.10 9.26
N PHE A 374 6.59 -7.41 10.20
CA PHE A 374 7.85 -7.85 10.78
C PHE A 374 7.73 -9.23 11.42
N GLY A 375 6.76 -9.42 12.32
CA GLY A 375 6.57 -10.69 13.03
C GLY A 375 6.32 -11.86 12.07
N VAL A 376 5.41 -11.68 11.11
CA VAL A 376 5.09 -12.73 10.14
C VAL A 376 6.23 -12.96 9.14
N ALA A 377 6.91 -11.90 8.67
CA ALA A 377 8.04 -12.04 7.74
C ALA A 377 9.26 -12.73 8.39
N LYS A 378 9.48 -12.52 9.69
CA LYS A 378 10.51 -13.23 10.46
C LYS A 378 10.13 -14.70 10.65
N GLY A 379 8.88 -14.98 11.01
CA GLY A 379 8.38 -16.35 11.18
C GLY A 379 8.24 -17.15 9.87
N PHE A 380 8.22 -16.47 8.72
CA PHE A 380 7.95 -17.09 7.41
C PHE A 380 8.89 -18.24 7.08
N LEU A 381 10.20 -18.08 7.28
CA LEU A 381 11.18 -19.09 6.88
C LEU A 381 11.09 -20.35 7.77
N TYR A 382 10.78 -20.19 9.07
CA TYR A 382 10.49 -21.30 9.98
C TYR A 382 9.17 -21.99 9.62
N ALA A 383 8.13 -21.21 9.30
CA ALA A 383 6.86 -21.76 8.82
C ALA A 383 7.05 -22.53 7.51
N LYS A 384 7.92 -22.06 6.60
CA LYS A 384 8.30 -22.76 5.37
C LYS A 384 8.95 -24.11 5.66
N GLN A 385 9.82 -24.21 6.67
CA GLN A 385 10.46 -25.49 7.02
C GLN A 385 9.46 -26.53 7.52
N ILE A 386 8.50 -26.10 8.36
CA ILE A 386 7.49 -26.97 8.98
C ILE A 386 6.41 -27.37 7.97
N PHE A 387 5.78 -26.38 7.32
CA PHE A 387 4.61 -26.60 6.46
C PHE A 387 4.96 -26.90 5.01
N LYS A 388 6.24 -26.71 4.63
CA LYS A 388 6.71 -26.71 3.24
C LYS A 388 5.97 -25.67 2.39
N THR A 389 6.43 -25.47 1.16
CA THR A 389 5.88 -24.46 0.25
C THR A 389 4.39 -24.71 -0.07
N GLN A 390 3.97 -25.97 -0.21
CA GLN A 390 2.57 -26.35 -0.43
C GLN A 390 1.64 -25.98 0.74
N GLY A 391 2.07 -26.19 1.99
CA GLY A 391 1.26 -25.83 3.16
C GLY A 391 1.15 -24.32 3.33
N LEU A 392 2.19 -23.57 2.97
CA LEU A 392 2.14 -22.10 2.95
C LEU A 392 1.10 -21.57 1.96
N PHE A 393 1.06 -22.11 0.73
CA PHE A 393 0.03 -21.70 -0.24
C PHE A 393 -1.40 -22.05 0.21
N LEU A 394 -1.58 -23.14 0.97
CA LEU A 394 -2.88 -23.44 1.56
C LEU A 394 -3.29 -22.39 2.61
N ILE A 395 -2.36 -22.00 3.50
CA ILE A 395 -2.58 -20.92 4.47
C ILE A 395 -2.90 -19.60 3.75
N PHE A 396 -2.15 -19.27 2.69
CA PHE A 396 -2.38 -18.08 1.88
C PHE A 396 -3.77 -18.09 1.22
N GLY A 397 -4.21 -19.25 0.74
CA GLY A 397 -5.53 -19.43 0.15
C GLY A 397 -6.65 -19.22 1.16
N VAL A 398 -6.57 -19.88 2.32
CA VAL A 398 -7.56 -19.74 3.42
C VAL A 398 -7.62 -18.30 3.91
N ALA A 399 -6.48 -17.65 4.12
CA ALA A 399 -6.42 -16.24 4.51
C ALA A 399 -7.03 -15.31 3.45
N SER A 400 -6.82 -15.59 2.16
CA SER A 400 -7.41 -14.82 1.06
C SER A 400 -8.94 -14.93 1.02
N PHE A 401 -9.49 -16.14 1.20
CA PHE A 401 -10.94 -16.33 1.33
C PHE A 401 -11.49 -15.67 2.59
N GLY A 402 -10.77 -15.76 3.71
CA GLY A 402 -11.11 -15.05 4.95
C GLY A 402 -11.15 -13.54 4.77
N ALA A 403 -10.17 -12.96 4.06
CA ALA A 403 -10.14 -11.53 3.73
C ALA A 403 -11.33 -11.12 2.86
N SER A 404 -11.62 -11.90 1.82
CA SER A 404 -12.79 -11.69 0.97
C SER A 404 -14.09 -11.77 1.74
N LEU A 405 -14.23 -12.74 2.65
CA LEU A 405 -15.41 -12.90 3.48
C LEU A 405 -15.57 -11.74 4.46
N LEU A 406 -14.52 -11.36 5.17
CA LEU A 406 -14.52 -10.23 6.10
C LEU A 406 -14.98 -8.94 5.40
N LEU A 407 -14.39 -8.64 4.24
CA LEU A 407 -14.75 -7.44 3.48
C LEU A 407 -16.11 -7.55 2.80
N TYR A 408 -16.53 -8.74 2.39
CA TYR A 408 -17.89 -8.96 1.93
C TYR A 408 -18.90 -8.65 3.03
N LEU A 409 -18.64 -9.05 4.27
CA LEU A 409 -19.56 -8.85 5.39
C LEU A 409 -19.58 -7.40 5.90
N MET A 410 -18.42 -6.74 6.02
CA MET A 410 -18.28 -5.50 6.80
C MET A 410 -17.99 -4.25 5.97
N LEU A 411 -17.40 -4.37 4.77
CA LEU A 411 -16.96 -3.21 3.97
C LEU A 411 -18.16 -2.58 3.25
N PRO A 412 -18.49 -1.29 3.50
CA PRO A 412 -19.49 -0.57 2.71
C PRO A 412 -18.96 -0.25 1.31
N GLU A 413 -19.86 0.03 0.36
CA GLU A 413 -19.44 0.58 -0.92
C GLU A 413 -19.08 2.06 -0.76
N THR A 414 -17.83 2.41 -1.05
CA THR A 414 -17.28 3.76 -0.88
C THR A 414 -17.24 4.57 -2.17
N LYS A 415 -17.35 3.92 -3.35
CA LYS A 415 -17.29 4.63 -4.63
C LYS A 415 -18.46 5.62 -4.77
N GLY A 416 -18.13 6.89 -5.02
CA GLY A 416 -19.11 7.94 -5.29
C GLY A 416 -19.92 8.38 -4.07
N ARG A 417 -19.52 7.99 -2.86
CA ARG A 417 -20.12 8.44 -1.60
C ARG A 417 -19.29 9.56 -0.98
N THR A 418 -19.97 10.47 -0.27
CA THR A 418 -19.28 11.51 0.48
C THR A 418 -18.70 10.94 1.78
N LEU A 419 -17.68 11.59 2.36
CA LEU A 419 -17.15 11.16 3.67
C LEU A 419 -18.24 11.20 4.76
N HIS A 420 -19.17 12.15 4.66
CA HIS A 420 -20.27 12.28 5.60
C HIS A 420 -21.22 11.07 5.56
N ASP A 421 -21.57 10.60 4.34
CA ASP A 421 -22.39 9.39 4.17
C ASP A 421 -21.73 8.15 4.81
N ILE A 422 -20.40 8.08 4.76
CA ILE A 422 -19.61 6.97 5.32
C ILE A 422 -19.51 7.10 6.85
N GLU A 423 -19.35 8.31 7.38
CA GLU A 423 -19.39 8.56 8.82
C GLU A 423 -20.75 8.17 9.42
N ASP A 424 -21.84 8.58 8.77
CA ASP A 424 -23.21 8.20 9.12
C ASP A 424 -23.44 6.70 9.02
N TYR A 425 -22.73 6.03 8.08
CA TYR A 425 -22.74 4.59 8.01
C TYR A 425 -22.22 3.96 9.31
N PHE A 426 -21.07 4.42 9.80
CA PHE A 426 -20.40 3.87 10.97
C PHE A 426 -20.99 4.32 12.32
N GLN A 427 -21.77 5.40 12.35
CA GLN A 427 -22.50 5.82 13.56
C GLN A 427 -23.64 4.86 13.94
N ARG A 428 -24.25 4.15 12.98
CA ARG A 428 -25.33 3.20 13.26
C ARG A 428 -24.82 1.96 14.01
N PRO A 429 -25.63 1.28 14.85
CA PRO A 429 -25.18 0.15 15.66
C PRO A 429 -24.80 -1.10 14.83
N ASN A 430 -25.39 -1.29 13.64
CA ASN A 430 -25.13 -2.47 12.80
C ASN A 430 -23.68 -2.54 12.31
N TRP A 431 -23.07 -3.73 12.44
CA TRP A 431 -21.70 -4.00 12.01
C TRP A 431 -21.62 -4.60 10.60
N LEU A 432 -22.67 -5.31 10.18
CA LEU A 432 -22.74 -6.00 8.89
C LEU A 432 -23.40 -5.12 7.83
N TRP A 433 -22.69 -4.92 6.71
CA TRP A 433 -23.20 -4.19 5.55
C TRP A 433 -24.37 -4.90 4.89
N ILE A 434 -24.31 -6.23 4.79
CA ILE A 434 -25.31 -7.06 4.10
C ILE A 434 -26.68 -6.97 4.77
N THR A 435 -26.70 -7.03 6.10
CA THR A 435 -27.93 -6.92 6.88
C THR A 435 -28.61 -5.58 6.62
N ARG A 436 -27.83 -4.50 6.41
CA ARG A 436 -28.37 -3.16 6.15
C ARG A 436 -28.97 -3.00 4.76
N LYS A 437 -28.39 -3.61 3.71
CA LYS A 437 -29.04 -3.66 2.38
C LYS A 437 -30.41 -4.33 2.49
N ARG A 438 -30.47 -5.45 3.21
CA ARG A 438 -31.72 -6.19 3.42
C ARG A 438 -32.73 -5.36 4.22
N THR A 439 -32.33 -4.70 5.30
CA THR A 439 -33.23 -3.83 6.09
C THR A 439 -33.70 -2.62 5.28
N ALA A 440 -32.84 -1.98 4.48
CA ALA A 440 -33.24 -0.85 3.65
C ALA A 440 -34.18 -1.27 2.50
N GLU A 441 -33.97 -2.45 1.91
CA GLU A 441 -34.89 -3.04 0.93
C GLU A 441 -36.21 -3.48 1.59
N GLU A 442 -36.18 -4.03 2.80
CA GLU A 442 -37.36 -4.39 3.59
C GLU A 442 -38.15 -3.14 4.03
N GLU A 443 -37.49 -2.05 4.45
CA GLU A 443 -38.10 -0.76 4.78
C GLU A 443 -38.72 -0.10 3.55
N ARG A 444 -38.03 -0.11 2.39
CA ARG A 444 -38.59 0.36 1.11
C ARG A 444 -39.80 -0.46 0.66
N ARG A 445 -39.80 -1.78 0.93
CA ARG A 445 -40.94 -2.66 0.66
C ARG A 445 -42.11 -2.42 1.62
N ARG A 446 -41.84 -2.03 2.88
CA ARG A 446 -42.88 -1.75 3.90
C ARG A 446 -43.50 -0.34 3.76
N HIS A 447 -42.76 0.64 3.25
CA HIS A 447 -43.25 2.01 3.04
C HIS A 447 -42.96 2.52 1.62
N PRO A 448 -43.69 2.04 0.59
CA PRO A 448 -43.47 2.46 -0.79
C PRO A 448 -43.75 3.95 -1.04
N LYS A 449 -44.63 4.58 -0.26
CA LYS A 449 -45.10 5.96 -0.50
C LYS A 449 -44.17 7.08 0.00
N GLY A 450 -43.20 6.81 0.88
CA GLY A 450 -42.29 7.84 1.41
C GLY A 450 -41.08 8.15 0.52
N SER A 451 -40.93 7.46 -0.61
CA SER A 451 -39.76 7.60 -1.50
C SER A 451 -40.00 8.47 -2.73
N ALA A 452 -41.25 8.79 -3.07
CA ALA A 452 -41.57 9.71 -4.16
C ALA A 452 -41.34 11.19 -3.77
N GLU A 453 -41.59 11.55 -2.50
CA GLU A 453 -41.43 12.94 -2.03
C GLU A 453 -39.97 13.31 -1.68
N ALA A 454 -39.09 12.33 -1.49
CA ALA A 454 -37.67 12.57 -1.24
C ALA A 454 -36.84 12.81 -2.52
N GLU A 455 -37.40 12.54 -3.70
CA GLU A 455 -36.78 12.84 -5.01
C GLU A 455 -37.21 14.20 -5.60
N GLU A 456 -38.21 14.89 -5.03
CA GLU A 456 -38.68 16.21 -5.53
C GLU A 456 -37.97 17.44 -4.90
N GLY A 457 -36.87 17.22 -4.17
CA GLY A 457 -36.04 18.29 -3.61
C GLY A 457 -34.96 18.84 -4.57
N VAL A 458 -35.39 19.63 -5.56
CA VAL A 458 -34.61 20.59 -6.39
C VAL A 458 -33.76 20.02 -7.55
N PRO A 459 -34.27 20.09 -8.80
CA PRO A 459 -33.46 20.13 -10.01
C PRO A 459 -33.22 21.59 -10.43
N LEU A 460 -31.96 22.06 -10.45
CA LEU A 460 -31.62 23.33 -11.10
C LEU A 460 -30.97 23.06 -12.47
N LYS A 461 -31.80 23.30 -13.47
CA LYS A 461 -31.54 23.36 -14.92
C LYS A 461 -30.25 24.12 -15.25
N ALA A 462 -29.47 23.58 -16.17
CA ALA A 462 -28.73 24.39 -17.15
C ALA A 462 -29.13 23.89 -18.55
N ALA A 463 -29.92 24.72 -19.23
CA ALA A 463 -30.36 24.52 -20.59
C ALA A 463 -29.16 24.65 -21.54
N VAL A 464 -29.02 23.67 -22.43
CA VAL A 464 -28.27 23.79 -23.69
C VAL A 464 -29.29 23.73 -24.80
N ARG A 465 -29.48 24.85 -25.50
CA ARG A 465 -29.94 24.95 -26.90
C ARG A 465 -29.79 26.39 -27.39
N THR A 466 -28.66 26.70 -28.01
CA THR A 466 -28.52 27.03 -29.44
C THR A 466 -27.05 27.23 -29.75
#